data_AF-X1K5F8-F1
#
_entry.id   AF-X1K5F8-F1
#
_cell.length_a   1.000
_cell.length_b   1.000
_cell.length_c   1.000
_cell.angle_alpha   90.00
_cell.angle_beta   90.00
_cell.angle_gamma   90.00
#
_symmetry.space_group_name_H-M   'P 1'
#
loop_
_entity.id
_entity.type
_entity.pdbx_description
1 polymer ?
#
loop_
_entity_poly.entity_id
_entity_poly.type
_entity_poly.pdbx_seq_one_letter_code
_entity_poly.pdbx_strand_id
1 'polypeptide(L)'
;MIKELEEYRHWCWNCFRDSMCKHVFTWHVKSADFEDICPTLTRYKFDAYASQGKMGDLARAMIEGELEWSDKLLEVIYQDPLCGACDYICGRITEMQPGQVIQAMRAKALKDGMSPPGGFKVFLDDLREYLNPYKKHDAER
;
A
#
# COMPACT_ATOMS: atom_id res chain seq x y z
N MET A 1 -9.89 -3.33 13.02
CA MET A 1 -10.39 -2.05 12.48
C MET A 1 -9.19 -1.32 11.90
N ILE A 2 -9.29 -0.79 10.69
CA ILE A 2 -8.21 0.03 10.09
C ILE A 2 -8.20 1.37 10.83
N LYS A 3 -7.03 1.80 11.31
CA LYS A 3 -6.86 3.09 11.97
C LYS A 3 -6.90 4.24 10.96
N GLU A 4 -7.18 5.45 11.42
CA GLU A 4 -7.10 6.64 10.58
C GLU A 4 -5.65 6.90 10.14
N LEU A 5 -5.46 7.53 8.97
CA LEU A 5 -4.13 7.77 8.42
C LEU A 5 -3.27 8.61 9.37
N GLU A 6 -3.89 9.57 10.04
CA GLU A 6 -3.27 10.50 10.96
C GLU A 6 -2.72 9.81 12.22
N GLU A 7 -3.27 8.66 12.61
CA GLU A 7 -2.76 7.84 13.72
C GLU A 7 -1.38 7.22 13.39
N TYR A 8 -1.05 7.08 12.12
CA TYR A 8 0.24 6.56 11.66
C TYR A 8 1.31 7.64 11.49
N ARG A 9 1.05 8.89 11.91
CA ARG A 9 2.00 10.02 11.80
C ARG A 9 3.38 9.67 12.33
N HIS A 10 3.46 8.99 13.48
CA HIS A 10 4.73 8.59 14.07
C HIS A 10 5.55 7.70 13.13
N TRP A 11 4.94 6.69 12.49
CA TRP A 11 5.65 5.82 11.55
C TRP A 11 6.06 6.55 10.26
N CYS A 12 5.18 7.40 9.73
CA CYS A 12 5.47 8.14 8.50
C CYS A 12 6.67 9.09 8.67
N TRP A 13 6.78 9.75 9.83
CA TRP A 13 7.90 10.63 10.16
C TRP A 13 9.19 9.90 10.53
N ASN A 14 9.10 8.69 11.08
CA ASN A 14 10.28 7.91 11.50
C ASN A 14 10.77 6.93 10.44
N CYS A 15 10.33 7.07 9.18
CA CYS A 15 10.94 6.35 8.07
C CYS A 15 12.37 6.85 7.83
N PHE A 16 13.36 6.00 8.06
CA PHE A 16 14.79 6.33 7.88
C PHE A 16 15.24 6.42 6.42
N ARG A 17 14.36 6.10 5.46
CA ARG A 17 14.69 6.04 4.02
C ARG A 17 15.92 5.16 3.72
N ASP A 18 16.06 4.09 4.48
CA ASP A 18 17.15 3.11 4.38
C ASP A 18 17.04 2.20 3.15
N SER A 19 15.97 2.31 2.35
CA SER A 19 15.67 1.44 1.21
C SER A 19 15.49 -0.05 1.54
N MET A 20 15.51 -0.46 2.82
CA MET A 20 15.44 -1.88 3.18
C MET A 20 14.12 -2.53 2.75
N CYS A 21 13.02 -1.78 2.80
CA CYS A 21 11.70 -2.24 2.35
C CYS A 21 11.62 -2.64 0.86
N LYS A 22 12.65 -2.33 0.08
CA LYS A 22 12.76 -2.65 -1.36
C LYS A 22 13.39 -4.02 -1.59
N HIS A 23 14.12 -4.54 -0.59
CA HIS A 23 14.96 -5.72 -0.71
C HIS A 23 14.56 -6.83 0.28
N VAL A 24 14.95 -8.07 -0.04
CA VAL A 24 14.95 -9.18 0.89
C VAL A 24 15.80 -8.80 2.10
N PHE A 25 15.38 -9.24 3.29
CA PHE A 25 16.10 -8.94 4.53
C PHE A 25 17.57 -9.32 4.38
N THR A 26 18.48 -8.38 4.62
CA THR A 26 19.91 -8.50 4.27
C THR A 26 20.58 -9.75 4.85
N TRP A 27 20.14 -10.21 6.04
CA TRP A 27 20.63 -11.44 6.66
C TRP A 27 20.23 -12.74 5.92
N HIS A 28 19.27 -12.67 5.02
CA HIS A 28 18.79 -13.81 4.23
C HIS A 28 19.26 -13.76 2.76
N VAL A 29 19.85 -12.65 2.31
CA VAL A 29 20.32 -12.48 0.94
C VAL A 29 21.54 -13.38 0.71
N LYS A 30 21.46 -14.27 -0.29
CA LYS A 30 22.56 -15.18 -0.68
C LYS A 30 23.17 -14.84 -2.05
N SER A 31 22.44 -14.10 -2.87
CA SER A 31 22.87 -13.61 -4.19
C SER A 31 22.18 -12.29 -4.47
N ALA A 32 22.88 -11.36 -5.12
CA ALA A 32 22.33 -10.09 -5.58
C ALA A 32 21.20 -10.30 -6.61
N ASP A 33 21.22 -11.39 -7.37
CA ASP A 33 20.18 -11.69 -8.38
C ASP A 33 18.78 -11.87 -7.77
N PHE A 34 18.70 -12.15 -6.47
CA PHE A 34 17.46 -12.38 -5.75
C PHE A 34 17.25 -11.40 -4.59
N GLU A 35 17.89 -10.23 -4.63
CA GLU A 35 17.79 -9.24 -3.55
C GLU A 35 16.49 -8.44 -3.61
N ASP A 36 15.89 -8.24 -4.80
CA ASP A 36 14.67 -7.47 -4.96
C ASP A 36 13.45 -8.22 -4.41
N ILE A 37 12.66 -7.57 -3.56
CA ILE A 37 11.41 -8.15 -3.02
C ILE A 37 10.16 -7.36 -3.39
N CYS A 38 10.28 -6.06 -3.67
CA CYS A 38 9.13 -5.18 -3.90
C CYS A 38 8.69 -5.21 -5.38
N PRO A 39 7.56 -5.87 -5.73
CA PRO A 39 7.17 -6.04 -7.13
C PRO A 39 6.82 -4.72 -7.81
N THR A 40 6.25 -3.77 -7.07
CA THR A 40 5.86 -2.45 -7.60
C THR A 40 7.08 -1.60 -7.90
N LEU A 41 8.10 -1.62 -7.04
CA LEU A 41 9.35 -0.95 -7.36
C LEU A 41 10.04 -1.61 -8.55
N THR A 42 10.12 -2.95 -8.59
CA THR A 42 10.77 -3.65 -9.70
C THR A 42 10.10 -3.35 -11.03
N ARG A 43 8.78 -3.14 -11.06
CA ARG A 43 8.03 -2.77 -12.27
C ARG A 43 8.15 -1.29 -12.64
N TYR A 44 7.92 -0.39 -11.69
CA TYR A 44 7.76 1.04 -11.97
C TYR A 44 9.03 1.87 -11.76
N LYS A 45 10.03 1.33 -11.04
CA LYS A 45 11.36 1.91 -10.85
C LYS A 45 11.44 3.28 -10.15
N PHE A 46 10.34 3.82 -9.63
CA PHE A 46 10.32 5.03 -8.81
C PHE A 46 10.06 4.70 -7.34
N ASP A 47 10.71 5.44 -6.44
CA ASP A 47 10.55 5.29 -4.98
C ASP A 47 9.14 5.53 -4.48
N ALA A 48 8.35 6.33 -5.21
CA ALA A 48 6.92 6.50 -4.97
C ALA A 48 6.15 5.17 -4.98
N TYR A 49 6.64 4.15 -5.70
CA TYR A 49 6.02 2.82 -5.74
C TYR A 49 6.59 1.86 -4.69
N ALA A 50 7.59 2.24 -3.92
CA ALA A 50 8.05 1.47 -2.77
C ALA A 50 7.36 1.95 -1.48
N SER A 51 7.43 1.13 -0.43
CA SER A 51 6.96 1.51 0.91
C SER A 51 7.61 2.82 1.40
N GLN A 52 8.90 3.03 1.09
CA GLN A 52 9.61 4.26 1.43
C GLN A 52 8.88 5.51 0.90
N GLY A 53 8.52 5.54 -0.39
CA GLY A 53 7.78 6.67 -0.95
C GLY A 53 6.32 6.69 -0.51
N LYS A 54 5.63 5.54 -0.46
CA LYS A 54 4.21 5.50 -0.06
C LYS A 54 4.00 5.93 1.39
N MET A 55 4.70 5.33 2.34
CA MET A 55 4.57 5.62 3.77
C MET A 55 5.41 6.83 4.19
N GLY A 56 6.67 6.92 3.77
CA GLY A 56 7.59 7.96 4.26
C GLY A 56 7.38 9.34 3.62
N ASP A 57 6.95 9.38 2.36
CA ASP A 57 6.75 10.64 1.62
C ASP A 57 5.26 10.97 1.41
N LEU A 58 4.53 10.10 0.69
CA LEU A 58 3.15 10.38 0.27
C LEU A 58 2.20 10.43 1.46
N ALA A 59 2.19 9.41 2.32
CA ALA A 59 1.35 9.40 3.52
C ALA A 59 1.67 10.57 4.44
N ARG A 60 2.96 10.89 4.64
CA ARG A 60 3.40 12.06 5.41
C ARG A 60 2.84 13.35 4.81
N ALA A 61 3.04 13.58 3.51
CA ALA A 61 2.55 14.79 2.84
C ALA A 61 1.01 14.90 2.88
N MET A 62 0.29 13.79 2.79
CA MET A 62 -1.17 13.76 2.98
C MET A 62 -1.59 14.11 4.41
N ILE A 63 -0.87 13.61 5.42
CA ILE A 63 -1.13 13.90 6.84
C ILE A 63 -0.87 15.38 7.17
N GLU A 64 0.13 15.99 6.54
CA GLU A 64 0.44 17.42 6.71
C GLU A 64 -0.44 18.35 5.85
N GLY A 65 -1.28 17.79 4.97
CA GLY A 65 -2.10 18.59 4.05
C GLY A 65 -1.30 19.25 2.93
N GLU A 66 -0.10 18.75 2.64
CA GLU A 66 0.78 19.23 1.56
C GLU A 66 0.46 18.60 0.20
N LEU A 67 -0.38 17.55 0.18
CA LEU A 67 -0.68 16.77 -1.01
C LEU A 67 -2.20 16.65 -1.25
N GLU A 68 -2.64 17.07 -2.43
CA GLU A 68 -4.01 16.90 -2.89
C GLU A 68 -4.20 15.59 -3.68
N TRP A 69 -5.45 15.14 -3.76
CA TRP A 69 -5.81 13.97 -4.56
C TRP A 69 -5.57 14.22 -6.04
N SER A 70 -4.94 13.24 -6.69
CA SER A 70 -4.77 13.19 -8.14
C SER A 70 -4.93 11.76 -8.62
N ASP A 71 -5.28 11.59 -9.91
CA ASP A 71 -5.37 10.27 -10.53
C ASP A 71 -4.06 9.49 -10.39
N LYS A 72 -2.92 10.19 -10.45
CA LYS A 72 -1.60 9.58 -10.30
C LYS A 72 -1.32 9.12 -8.87
N LEU A 73 -1.75 9.90 -7.87
CA LEU A 73 -1.63 9.50 -6.46
C LEU A 73 -2.46 8.23 -6.20
N LEU A 74 -3.70 8.19 -6.69
CA LEU A 74 -4.56 7.01 -6.58
C LEU A 74 -3.93 5.81 -7.29
N GLU A 75 -3.43 5.97 -8.51
CA GLU A 75 -2.71 4.91 -9.22
C GLU A 75 -1.57 4.34 -8.36
N VAL A 76 -0.67 5.19 -7.84
CA VAL A 76 0.50 4.76 -7.07
C VAL A 76 0.09 3.96 -5.80
N ILE A 77 -0.92 4.43 -5.07
CA ILE A 77 -1.42 3.77 -3.86
C ILE A 77 -2.04 2.41 -4.19
N TYR A 78 -2.82 2.32 -5.27
CA TYR A 78 -3.56 1.11 -5.65
C TYR A 78 -2.72 0.09 -6.42
N GLN A 79 -1.58 0.48 -7.00
CA GLN A 79 -0.62 -0.48 -7.58
C GLN A 79 0.02 -1.39 -6.52
N ASP A 80 -0.03 -1.04 -5.24
CA ASP A 80 0.49 -1.91 -4.17
C ASP A 80 -0.34 -3.20 -4.03
N PRO A 81 0.26 -4.40 -4.11
CA PRO A 81 -0.50 -5.63 -3.91
C PRO A 81 -0.84 -5.90 -2.44
N LEU A 82 -0.36 -5.09 -1.49
CA LEU A 82 -0.41 -5.34 -0.05
C LEU A 82 0.17 -6.73 0.30
N CYS A 83 1.31 -7.07 -0.29
CA CYS A 83 1.94 -8.40 -0.12
C CYS A 83 2.63 -8.61 1.25
N GLY A 84 2.79 -7.57 2.06
CA GLY A 84 3.38 -7.65 3.41
C GLY A 84 4.91 -7.78 3.46
N ALA A 85 5.61 -7.73 2.33
CA ALA A 85 7.08 -7.79 2.30
C ALA A 85 7.71 -6.64 3.10
N CYS A 86 7.23 -5.41 2.88
CA CYS A 86 7.70 -4.22 3.60
C CYS A 86 7.35 -4.26 5.11
N ASP A 87 6.21 -4.83 5.48
CA ASP A 87 5.79 -5.03 6.88
C ASP A 87 6.77 -5.94 7.62
N TYR A 88 7.19 -7.04 6.98
CA TYR A 88 8.19 -7.93 7.55
C TYR A 88 9.54 -7.24 7.74
N ILE A 89 10.02 -6.51 6.73
CA ILE A 89 11.34 -5.85 6.76
C ILE A 89 11.37 -4.70 7.77
N CYS A 90 10.45 -3.74 7.63
CA CYS A 90 10.40 -2.57 8.49
C CYS A 90 9.99 -2.96 9.92
N GLY A 91 9.08 -3.92 10.07
CA GLY A 91 8.64 -4.43 11.37
C GLY A 91 9.76 -5.07 12.17
N ARG A 92 10.69 -5.77 11.50
CA ARG A 92 11.81 -6.44 12.17
C ARG A 92 12.87 -5.48 12.74
N ILE A 93 12.98 -4.27 12.19
CA ILE A 93 13.99 -3.28 12.62
C ILE A 93 13.37 -2.17 13.47
N THR A 94 12.17 -1.73 13.10
CA THR A 94 11.54 -0.49 13.61
C THR A 94 10.12 -0.68 14.11
N GLU A 95 9.60 -1.91 14.05
CA GLU A 95 8.20 -2.25 14.39
C GLU A 95 7.12 -1.56 13.53
N MET A 96 7.53 -0.79 12.51
CA MET A 96 6.62 -0.17 11.56
C MET A 96 5.92 -1.20 10.66
N GLN A 97 4.65 -0.95 10.33
CA GLN A 97 3.86 -1.77 9.41
C GLN A 97 3.38 -0.93 8.22
N PRO A 98 4.21 -0.70 7.19
CA PRO A 98 3.86 0.15 6.06
C PRO A 98 2.61 -0.28 5.27
N GLY A 99 2.33 -1.58 5.19
CA GLY A 99 1.12 -2.11 4.55
C GLY A 99 -0.15 -1.58 5.21
N GLN A 100 -0.14 -1.41 6.54
CA GLN A 100 -1.26 -0.80 7.26
C GLN A 100 -1.44 0.67 6.91
N VAL A 101 -0.34 1.42 6.75
CA VAL A 101 -0.39 2.83 6.33
C VAL A 101 -0.95 2.95 4.92
N ILE A 102 -0.49 2.11 3.99
CA ILE A 102 -0.98 2.08 2.61
C ILE A 102 -2.48 1.73 2.59
N GLN A 103 -2.91 0.79 3.43
CA GLN A 103 -4.33 0.46 3.57
C GLN A 103 -5.14 1.63 4.15
N ALA A 104 -4.61 2.36 5.12
CA ALA A 104 -5.23 3.58 5.67
C ALA A 104 -5.32 4.70 4.63
N MET A 105 -4.31 4.87 3.75
CA MET A 105 -4.39 5.80 2.62
C MET A 105 -5.55 5.44 1.67
N ARG A 106 -5.76 4.15 1.39
CA ARG A 106 -6.90 3.68 0.57
C ARG A 106 -8.24 3.95 1.26
N ALA A 107 -8.32 3.71 2.57
CA ALA A 107 -9.52 4.00 3.35
C ALA A 107 -9.84 5.50 3.34
N LYS A 108 -8.83 6.36 3.51
CA LYS A 108 -8.98 7.81 3.41
C LYS A 108 -9.46 8.24 2.01
N ALA A 109 -8.89 7.67 0.95
CA ALA A 109 -9.34 7.95 -0.43
C ALA A 109 -10.85 7.71 -0.60
N LEU A 110 -11.36 6.58 -0.09
CA LEU A 110 -12.78 6.25 -0.15
C LEU A 110 -13.64 7.23 0.67
N LYS A 111 -13.19 7.63 1.86
CA LYS A 111 -13.89 8.61 2.70
C LYS A 111 -13.95 9.99 2.06
N ASP A 112 -12.89 10.39 1.37
CA ASP A 112 -12.78 11.65 0.66
C ASP A 112 -13.51 11.62 -0.71
N GLY A 113 -14.23 10.54 -1.03
CA GLY A 113 -15.05 10.40 -2.24
C GLY A 113 -14.30 9.94 -3.49
N MET A 114 -13.03 9.57 -3.36
CA MET A 114 -12.23 9.07 -4.48
C MET A 114 -12.56 7.60 -4.78
N SER A 115 -12.66 7.26 -6.05
CA SER A 115 -12.90 5.89 -6.50
C SER A 115 -11.59 5.15 -6.78
N PRO A 116 -11.46 3.88 -6.37
CA PRO A 116 -10.31 3.05 -6.74
C PRO A 116 -10.16 2.96 -8.28
N PRO A 117 -8.93 3.05 -8.81
CA PRO A 117 -8.69 2.83 -10.24
C PRO A 117 -8.93 1.35 -10.60
N GLY A 118 -9.38 1.09 -11.84
CA GLY A 118 -9.35 -0.26 -12.41
C GLY A 118 -10.59 -1.15 -12.19
N GLY A 119 -11.80 -0.60 -12.19
CA GLY A 119 -13.02 -1.41 -12.33
C GLY A 119 -13.55 -2.04 -11.05
N PHE A 120 -13.09 -1.60 -9.87
CA PHE A 120 -13.66 -2.01 -8.57
C PHE A 120 -15.18 -1.84 -8.50
N LYS A 121 -15.74 -0.88 -9.24
CA LYS A 121 -17.19 -0.69 -9.33
C LYS A 121 -17.91 -1.95 -9.81
N VAL A 122 -17.39 -2.64 -10.83
CA VAL A 122 -18.00 -3.87 -11.35
C VAL A 122 -17.98 -4.96 -10.29
N PHE A 123 -16.85 -5.12 -9.59
CA PHE A 123 -16.75 -6.08 -8.48
C PHE A 123 -17.71 -5.75 -7.34
N LEU A 124 -17.93 -4.47 -7.02
CA LEU A 124 -18.87 -4.05 -5.99
C LEU A 124 -20.32 -4.30 -6.40
N ASP A 125 -20.65 -4.08 -7.68
CA ASP A 125 -21.98 -4.37 -8.22
C ASP A 125 -22.24 -5.88 -8.24
N ASP A 126 -21.25 -6.68 -8.67
CA ASP A 126 -21.31 -8.15 -8.61
C ASP A 126 -21.47 -8.66 -7.16
N LEU A 127 -20.76 -8.05 -6.21
CA LEU A 127 -20.88 -8.39 -4.79
C LEU A 127 -22.28 -8.08 -4.24
N ARG A 128 -22.92 -6.99 -4.69
CA ARG A 128 -24.29 -6.63 -4.28
C ARG A 128 -25.33 -7.57 -4.88
N GLU A 129 -25.14 -7.99 -6.12
CA GLU A 129 -26.09 -8.85 -6.84
C GLU A 129 -25.96 -10.32 -6.45
N TYR A 130 -24.74 -10.86 -6.46
CA TYR A 130 -24.49 -12.30 -6.28
C TYR A 130 -24.10 -12.67 -4.85
N LEU A 131 -23.83 -11.68 -3.99
CA LEU A 131 -23.12 -11.87 -2.71
C LEU A 131 -21.74 -12.53 -2.90
N ASN A 132 -21.18 -12.40 -4.12
CA ASN A 132 -19.96 -13.07 -4.54
C ASN A 132 -19.28 -12.28 -5.67
N PRO A 133 -17.97 -11.96 -5.56
CA PRO A 133 -17.26 -11.23 -6.60
C PRO A 133 -17.04 -12.01 -7.92
N TYR A 134 -17.38 -13.31 -7.97
CA TYR A 134 -17.16 -14.18 -9.14
C TYR A 134 -18.44 -14.49 -9.94
N LYS A 135 -19.53 -13.73 -9.77
CA LYS A 135 -20.80 -13.89 -10.51
C LYS A 135 -21.45 -15.28 -10.38
N LYS A 136 -21.30 -15.89 -9.21
CA LYS A 136 -22.02 -17.10 -8.81
C LYS A 136 -22.82 -16.79 -7.56
N HIS A 137 -24.09 -17.14 -7.48
CA HIS A 137 -24.82 -16.91 -6.23
C HIS A 137 -24.19 -17.67 -5.07
N ASP A 138 -24.07 -17.02 -3.92
CA ASP A 138 -23.48 -17.60 -2.71
C ASP A 138 -24.14 -18.93 -2.30
N ALA A 139 -25.45 -19.06 -2.52
CA ALA A 139 -26.22 -20.28 -2.27
C ALA A 139 -25.81 -21.50 -3.13
N GLU A 140 -25.06 -21.29 -4.22
CA GLU A 140 -24.63 -22.34 -5.15
C GLU A 140 -23.17 -22.79 -4.93
N ARG A 141 -22.56 -22.38 -3.81
CA ARG A 141 -21.15 -22.59 -3.50
C ARG A 141 -20.89 -23.74 -2.53
#